data_AF-A0A8S3BMM1-F1
#
_entry.id   AF-A0A8S3BMM1-F1
#
_cell.length_a   1.000
_cell.length_b   1.000
_cell.length_c   1.000
_cell.angle_alpha   90.00
_cell.angle_beta   90.00
_cell.angle_gamma   90.00
#
_symmetry.space_group_name_H-M   'P 1'
#
loop_
_entity.id
_entity.type
_entity.pdbx_description
1 polymer ?
#
loop_
_entity_poly.entity_id
_entity_poly.type
_entity_poly.pdbx_seq_one_letter_code
_entity_poly.pdbx_strand_id
1 'polypeptide(L)'
;WWQNDKISCLRLFQDSKSIHGFNLIQLLQYGSNDTRRYLSDIMHKVFLLYKEGKIKPVVDSVFTFEDVNSALGKLIERKNIGKVVIEPFVNAKAEKVKKVKAGGASGHQDSSSTSGPDDDDEKDPEEVRRSPTSNQ
;
A
#
# COMPACT_ATOMS: atom_id res chain seq x y z
N TRP A 1 35.35 -5.80 -4.19
CA TRP A 1 35.10 -6.72 -3.07
C TRP A 1 36.35 -6.68 -2.18
N TRP A 2 36.20 -6.58 -0.85
CA TRP A 2 37.28 -6.74 0.16
C TRP A 2 36.75 -6.66 1.59
N GLN A 3 35.58 -6.03 1.76
CA GLN A 3 34.98 -5.62 3.03
C GLN A 3 34.19 -6.74 3.74
N ASN A 4 34.81 -7.92 3.90
CA ASN A 4 34.24 -9.02 4.66
C ASN A 4 34.72 -8.96 6.12
N ASP A 5 33.83 -8.67 7.06
CA ASP A 5 34.17 -8.66 8.48
C ASP A 5 34.60 -10.05 8.97
N LYS A 6 35.79 -10.11 9.57
CA LYS A 6 36.35 -11.33 10.18
C LYS A 6 36.14 -11.28 11.68
N ILE A 7 35.33 -12.19 12.21
CA ILE A 7 34.92 -12.21 13.62
C ILE A 7 35.44 -13.48 14.28
N SER A 8 36.13 -13.34 15.41
CA SER A 8 36.72 -14.45 16.15
C SER A 8 35.69 -15.14 17.04
N CYS A 9 35.58 -16.47 16.94
CA CYS A 9 34.71 -17.28 17.79
C CYS A 9 35.03 -17.12 19.29
N LEU A 10 36.31 -16.92 19.65
CA LEU A 10 36.71 -16.66 21.03
C LEU A 10 36.10 -15.36 21.56
N ARG A 11 36.04 -14.31 20.74
CA ARG A 11 35.41 -13.04 21.11
C ARG A 11 33.89 -13.18 21.23
N LEU A 12 33.24 -13.96 20.36
CA LEU A 12 31.80 -14.22 20.48
C LEU A 12 31.46 -14.94 21.80
N PHE A 13 32.29 -15.90 22.21
CA PHE A 13 32.16 -16.56 23.52
C PHE A 13 32.39 -15.59 24.68
N GLN A 14 33.50 -14.83 24.67
CA GLN A 14 33.84 -13.86 25.73
C GLN A 14 32.81 -12.74 25.87
N ASP A 15 32.35 -12.18 24.76
CA ASP A 15 31.32 -11.14 24.72
C ASP A 15 29.89 -11.69 24.97
N SER A 16 29.71 -13.02 25.03
CA SER A 16 28.40 -13.71 25.09
C SER A 16 27.44 -13.30 23.95
N LYS A 17 27.94 -13.24 22.72
CA LYS A 17 27.19 -12.80 21.52
C LYS A 17 27.09 -13.92 20.48
N SER A 18 25.96 -13.98 19.79
CA SER A 18 25.75 -14.84 18.62
C SER A 18 25.70 -14.04 17.33
N ILE A 19 25.90 -14.72 16.19
CA ILE A 19 25.74 -14.17 14.85
C ILE A 19 24.92 -15.17 14.03
N HIS A 20 23.96 -14.65 13.27
CA HIS A 20 23.05 -15.45 12.46
C HIS A 20 22.90 -14.84 11.06
N GLY A 21 23.09 -15.66 10.02
CA GLY A 21 22.71 -15.32 8.65
C GLY A 21 21.32 -15.87 8.33
N PHE A 22 20.48 -15.10 7.63
CA PHE A 22 19.13 -15.52 7.25
C PHE A 22 18.84 -15.19 5.79
N ASN A 23 18.44 -16.20 5.01
CA ASN A 23 18.03 -16.05 3.62
C ASN A 23 16.75 -16.87 3.36
N LEU A 24 15.60 -16.18 3.34
CA LEU A 24 14.30 -16.81 3.15
C LEU A 24 14.14 -17.49 1.78
N ILE A 25 14.79 -16.97 0.72
CA ILE A 25 14.70 -17.52 -0.63
C ILE A 25 15.41 -18.89 -0.68
N GLN A 26 16.62 -18.96 -0.11
CA GLN A 26 17.37 -20.21 0.00
C GLN A 26 16.63 -21.23 0.89
N LEU A 27 16.00 -20.77 1.98
CA LEU A 27 15.20 -21.61 2.88
C LEU A 27 13.96 -22.21 2.18
N LEU A 28 13.28 -21.43 1.33
CA LEU A 28 12.13 -21.87 0.54
C LEU A 28 12.51 -22.86 -0.58
N GLN A 29 13.60 -22.58 -1.29
CA GLN A 29 14.03 -23.39 -2.44
C GLN A 29 14.69 -24.71 -2.01
N TYR A 30 15.61 -24.67 -1.04
CA TYR A 30 16.47 -25.80 -0.69
C TYR A 30 16.17 -26.41 0.70
N GLY A 31 15.17 -25.89 1.44
CA GLY A 31 14.76 -26.46 2.71
C GLY A 31 14.15 -27.86 2.60
N SER A 32 14.12 -28.59 3.73
CA SER A 32 13.38 -29.84 3.87
C SER A 32 11.86 -29.60 3.91
N ASN A 33 11.08 -30.67 3.86
CA ASN A 33 9.62 -30.58 3.98
C ASN A 33 9.19 -30.07 5.37
N ASP A 34 9.90 -30.45 6.43
CA ASP A 34 9.68 -29.92 7.78
C ASP A 34 9.97 -28.41 7.88
N THR A 35 11.03 -27.93 7.22
CA THR A 35 11.33 -26.50 7.12
C THR A 35 10.21 -25.73 6.40
N ARG A 36 9.63 -26.29 5.33
CA ARG A 36 8.48 -25.68 4.64
C ARG A 36 7.22 -25.66 5.52
N ARG A 37 6.95 -26.74 6.26
CA ARG A 37 5.84 -26.81 7.22
C ARG A 37 6.01 -25.78 8.35
N TYR A 38 7.18 -25.73 8.97
CA TYR A 38 7.49 -24.75 10.01
C TYR A 38 7.32 -23.30 9.53
N LEU A 39 7.72 -23.00 8.28
CA LEU A 39 7.49 -21.69 7.68
C LEU A 39 5.99 -21.40 7.41
N SER A 40 5.20 -22.42 7.04
CA SER A 40 3.74 -22.31 6.94
C SER A 40 3.11 -21.95 8.29
N ASP A 41 3.55 -22.61 9.37
CA ASP A 41 3.08 -22.34 10.74
C ASP A 41 3.47 -20.92 11.22
N ILE A 42 4.62 -20.40 10.79
CA ILE A 42 5.02 -18.99 10.99
C ILE A 42 4.10 -18.05 10.19
N MET A 43 3.86 -18.33 8.90
CA MET A 43 2.97 -17.50 8.07
C MET A 43 1.55 -17.46 8.63
N HIS A 44 1.05 -18.57 9.18
CA HIS A 44 -0.24 -18.59 9.88
C HIS A 44 -0.26 -17.63 11.08
N LYS A 45 0.79 -17.63 11.92
CA LYS A 45 0.93 -16.69 13.06
C LYS A 45 0.98 -15.24 12.58
N VAL A 46 1.67 -14.95 11.47
CA VAL A 46 1.70 -13.61 10.86
C VAL A 46 0.30 -13.19 10.40
N PHE A 47 -0.48 -14.09 9.78
CA PHE A 47 -1.87 -13.79 9.39
C PHE A 47 -2.81 -13.60 10.59
N LEU A 48 -2.60 -14.30 11.72
CA LEU A 48 -3.34 -14.03 12.96
C LEU A 48 -3.04 -12.63 13.50
N LEU A 49 -1.75 -12.25 13.61
CA LEU A 49 -1.36 -10.90 14.04
C LEU A 49 -1.90 -9.79 13.12
N TYR A 50 -2.07 -10.07 11.82
CA TYR A 50 -2.71 -9.15 10.87
C TYR A 50 -4.22 -9.05 11.11
N LYS A 51 -4.93 -10.16 11.33
CA LYS A 51 -6.36 -10.17 11.68
C LYS A 51 -6.64 -9.48 13.02
N GLU A 52 -5.72 -9.60 13.98
CA GLU A 52 -5.74 -8.89 15.27
C GLU A 52 -5.37 -7.39 15.16
N GLY A 53 -5.04 -6.89 13.96
CA GLY A 53 -4.66 -5.50 13.73
C GLY A 53 -3.29 -5.09 14.29
N LYS A 54 -2.56 -6.00 14.93
CA LYS A 54 -1.24 -5.75 15.58
C LYS A 54 -0.13 -5.44 14.58
N ILE A 55 -0.26 -5.90 13.33
CA ILE A 55 0.63 -5.56 12.22
C ILE A 55 -0.17 -5.06 11.02
N LYS A 56 0.40 -4.11 10.27
CA LYS A 56 -0.18 -3.59 9.02
C LYS A 56 0.92 -3.48 7.96
N PRO A 57 0.75 -4.01 6.74
CA PRO A 57 1.72 -3.83 5.68
C PRO A 57 1.70 -2.37 5.21
N VAL A 58 2.87 -1.74 5.17
CA VAL A 58 3.06 -0.41 4.58
C VAL A 58 3.51 -0.57 3.13
N VAL A 59 2.67 -0.09 2.20
CA VAL A 59 3.01 0.05 0.78
C VAL A 59 3.40 1.51 0.55
N ASP A 60 4.58 1.71 -0.02
CA ASP A 60 5.21 3.01 -0.26
C ASP A 60 4.87 3.56 -1.65
N SER A 61 4.86 2.71 -2.67
CA SER A 61 4.59 3.08 -4.06
C SER A 61 4.18 1.86 -4.87
N VAL A 62 3.28 2.08 -5.83
CA VAL A 62 2.84 1.10 -6.81
C VAL A 62 3.25 1.60 -8.19
N PHE A 63 3.88 0.73 -8.99
CA PHE A 63 4.34 1.00 -10.35
C PHE A 63 3.77 -0.02 -11.34
N THR A 64 3.72 0.31 -12.63
CA THR A 64 3.40 -0.64 -13.70
C THR A 64 4.66 -1.36 -14.20
N PHE A 65 4.53 -2.33 -15.11
CA PHE A 65 5.68 -2.95 -15.78
C PHE A 65 6.52 -1.97 -16.64
N GLU A 66 5.94 -0.86 -17.09
CA GLU A 66 6.64 0.17 -17.87
C GLU A 66 7.59 0.98 -16.97
N ASP A 67 7.19 1.22 -15.72
CA ASP A 67 7.89 2.05 -14.73
C ASP A 67 8.91 1.25 -13.86
N VAL A 68 9.27 0.02 -14.25
CA VAL A 68 10.16 -0.87 -13.44
C VAL A 68 11.54 -0.26 -13.18
N ASN A 69 12.09 0.50 -14.13
CA ASN A 69 13.34 1.23 -13.94
C ASN A 69 13.20 2.33 -12.88
N SER A 70 12.07 3.04 -12.86
CA SER A 70 11.72 4.05 -11.84
C SER A 70 11.57 3.40 -10.45
N ALA A 71 10.93 2.23 -10.39
CA ALA A 71 10.76 1.44 -9.17
C ALA A 71 12.11 0.95 -8.59
N LEU A 72 12.98 0.42 -9.46
CA LEU A 72 14.32 -0.03 -9.10
C LEU A 72 15.22 1.13 -8.65
N GLY A 73 15.16 2.28 -9.34
CA GLY A 73 15.86 3.50 -8.95
C GLY A 73 15.50 3.91 -7.51
N LYS A 74 14.20 3.99 -7.19
CA LYS A 74 13.73 4.36 -5.83
C LYS A 74 14.26 3.40 -4.74
N LEU A 75 14.39 2.10 -5.05
CA LEU A 75 14.95 1.08 -4.15
C LEU A 75 16.47 1.21 -3.97
N ILE A 76 17.22 1.43 -5.06
CA ILE A 76 18.68 1.61 -5.02
C ILE A 76 19.04 2.89 -4.25
N GLU A 77 18.30 3.97 -4.47
CA GLU A 77 18.44 5.23 -3.74
C GLU A 77 17.89 5.18 -2.31
N ARG A 78 17.26 4.06 -1.89
CA ARG A 78 16.65 3.85 -0.56
C ARG A 78 15.62 4.91 -0.16
N LYS A 79 14.88 5.45 -1.14
CA LYS A 79 13.85 6.50 -0.94
C LYS A 79 12.45 5.94 -0.62
N ASN A 80 12.31 4.63 -0.37
CA ASN A 80 11.03 3.95 -0.11
C ASN A 80 10.78 3.77 1.40
N ILE A 81 9.60 4.19 1.89
CA ILE A 81 9.17 3.99 3.29
C ILE A 81 8.18 2.83 3.36
N GLY A 82 8.71 1.61 3.19
CA GLY A 82 7.91 0.38 3.12
C GLY A 82 8.09 -0.37 1.81
N LYS A 83 7.09 -1.15 1.42
CA LYS A 83 7.15 -2.01 0.22
C LYS A 83 6.85 -1.23 -1.05
N VAL A 84 7.72 -1.38 -2.05
CA VAL A 84 7.41 -1.06 -3.45
C VAL A 84 6.70 -2.26 -4.08
N VAL A 85 5.64 -2.01 -4.84
CA VAL A 85 4.82 -3.03 -5.52
C VAL A 85 4.81 -2.74 -7.02
N ILE A 86 4.80 -3.80 -7.83
CA ILE A 86 4.66 -3.73 -9.29
C ILE A 86 3.35 -4.42 -9.64
N GLU A 87 2.43 -3.70 -10.26
CA GLU A 87 1.16 -4.23 -10.76
C GLU A 87 1.25 -4.53 -12.26
N PRO A 88 0.71 -5.69 -12.72
CA PRO A 88 0.79 -6.10 -14.12
C PRO A 88 -0.18 -5.37 -15.05
N PHE A 89 -1.10 -4.58 -14.50
CA PHE A 89 -2.15 -3.87 -15.26
C PHE A 89 -2.11 -2.37 -14.97
N VAL A 90 -2.43 -1.56 -15.98
CA VAL A 90 -2.50 -0.10 -15.86
C VAL A 90 -3.79 0.30 -15.12
N ASN A 91 -3.75 0.21 -13.79
CA ASN A 91 -4.81 0.74 -12.93
C ASN A 91 -4.83 2.28 -13.00
N ALA A 92 -5.68 2.83 -13.90
CA ALA A 92 -5.84 4.26 -14.18
C ALA A 92 -6.21 5.16 -12.97
N LYS A 93 -6.35 4.58 -11.78
CA LYS A 93 -6.46 5.29 -10.49
C LYS A 93 -5.15 5.96 -10.06
N ALA A 94 -3.99 5.49 -10.55
CA ALA A 94 -2.67 5.97 -10.14
C ALA A 94 -2.36 7.43 -10.54
N GLU A 95 -2.88 7.91 -11.68
CA GLU A 95 -2.64 9.27 -12.20
C GLU A 95 -3.09 10.38 -11.23
N LYS A 96 -4.23 10.17 -10.55
CA LYS A 96 -4.96 11.25 -9.85
C LYS A 96 -4.20 11.84 -8.65
N VAL A 97 -3.20 11.14 -8.11
CA VAL A 97 -2.41 11.61 -6.96
C VAL A 97 -1.27 12.55 -7.39
N LYS A 98 -0.71 12.38 -8.59
CA LYS A 98 0.46 13.16 -9.06
C LYS A 98 0.11 14.60 -9.46
N LYS A 99 -1.10 14.85 -10.00
CA LYS A 99 -1.50 16.17 -10.56
C LYS A 99 -1.89 17.23 -9.51
N VAL A 100 -2.20 16.85 -8.26
CA VAL A 100 -2.75 17.76 -7.23
C VAL A 100 -1.71 18.72 -6.61
N LYS A 101 -0.41 18.49 -6.79
CA LYS A 101 0.67 19.28 -6.14
C LYS A 101 1.46 20.21 -7.08
N ALA A 102 0.97 20.48 -8.29
CA ALA A 102 1.76 21.13 -9.34
C ALA A 102 1.09 22.35 -10.03
N GLY A 103 0.04 22.94 -9.45
CA GLY A 103 -0.60 24.16 -9.98
C GLY A 103 -1.12 25.06 -8.86
N GLY A 104 -0.53 26.24 -8.71
CA GLY A 104 -0.78 27.12 -7.54
C GLY A 104 -0.32 28.58 -7.68
N ALA A 105 -0.18 29.09 -8.90
CA ALA A 105 0.11 30.48 -9.27
C ALA A 105 -0.13 30.63 -10.79
N SER A 106 -0.65 31.74 -11.37
CA SER A 106 -1.11 33.01 -10.78
C SER A 106 -1.98 33.84 -11.77
N GLY A 107 -3.15 34.33 -11.34
CA GLY A 107 -3.93 35.43 -11.97
C GLY A 107 -4.55 35.16 -13.36
N HIS A 108 -5.42 36.02 -13.91
CA HIS A 108 -6.38 37.00 -13.34
C HIS A 108 -7.41 37.38 -14.45
N GLN A 109 -8.41 38.24 -14.16
CA GLN A 109 -9.42 38.80 -15.10
C GLN A 109 -10.47 37.79 -15.66
N ASP A 110 -11.72 38.16 -15.97
CA ASP A 110 -12.44 39.44 -15.72
C ASP A 110 -13.96 39.23 -15.51
N SER A 111 -14.68 40.31 -15.17
CA SER A 111 -16.10 40.29 -14.75
C SER A 111 -17.11 40.78 -15.80
N SER A 112 -18.35 40.28 -15.76
CA SER A 112 -19.56 40.99 -16.19
C SER A 112 -20.83 40.33 -15.62
N SER A 113 -21.95 41.07 -15.53
CA SER A 113 -23.18 40.62 -14.83
C SER A 113 -24.44 41.39 -15.26
N THR A 114 -25.53 40.68 -15.57
CA THR A 114 -26.90 41.23 -15.74
C THR A 114 -27.98 40.15 -15.54
N SER A 115 -28.90 40.39 -14.61
CA SER A 115 -30.39 40.26 -14.67
C SER A 115 -31.03 39.54 -15.88
N GLY A 116 -32.06 38.68 -15.78
CA GLY A 116 -33.16 38.51 -14.77
C GLY A 116 -34.51 39.03 -15.34
N PRO A 117 -35.73 38.71 -14.82
CA PRO A 117 -36.14 37.73 -13.79
C PRO A 117 -37.44 36.92 -14.17
N ASP A 118 -38.19 36.36 -13.18
CA ASP A 118 -39.60 35.87 -13.14
C ASP A 118 -40.05 34.72 -14.10
N ASP A 119 -41.01 33.79 -13.85
CA ASP A 119 -41.64 33.12 -12.68
C ASP A 119 -42.33 31.81 -13.25
N ASP A 120 -43.23 30.97 -12.69
CA ASP A 120 -44.13 30.88 -11.51
C ASP A 120 -44.48 29.36 -11.21
N ASP A 121 -45.68 29.05 -10.66
CA ASP A 121 -46.45 27.77 -10.62
C ASP A 121 -46.17 26.69 -9.53
N GLU A 122 -46.63 27.00 -8.32
CA GLU A 122 -47.47 26.22 -7.37
C GLU A 122 -47.37 24.67 -7.10
N LYS A 123 -47.24 24.38 -5.79
CA LYS A 123 -48.02 23.42 -4.94
C LYS A 123 -47.85 21.88 -4.95
N ASP A 124 -47.31 21.42 -3.82
CA ASP A 124 -47.70 20.23 -3.00
C ASP A 124 -49.07 20.50 -2.28
N PRO A 125 -49.76 19.61 -1.51
CA PRO A 125 -49.33 18.32 -0.92
C PRO A 125 -50.39 17.17 -0.81
N GLU A 126 -50.06 16.13 0.00
CA GLU A 126 -50.98 15.21 0.74
C GLU A 126 -51.83 14.17 -0.04
N GLU A 127 -52.19 12.96 0.44
CA GLU A 127 -51.83 12.12 1.63
C GLU A 127 -52.31 10.64 1.40
N VAL A 128 -52.27 9.76 2.42
CA VAL A 128 -52.99 8.45 2.57
C VAL A 128 -52.83 7.33 1.48
N ARG A 129 -52.20 6.16 1.72
CA ARG A 129 -52.73 5.02 2.54
C ARG A 129 -51.79 3.80 2.68
N ARG A 130 -51.56 3.39 3.94
CA ARG A 130 -51.69 2.01 4.52
C ARG A 130 -51.00 0.79 3.87
N SER A 131 -50.16 0.13 4.67
CA SER A 131 -49.69 -1.28 4.57
C SER A 131 -50.69 -2.26 5.29
N PRO A 132 -50.41 -3.57 5.53
CA PRO A 132 -49.40 -4.52 5.00
C PRO A 132 -49.96 -5.91 4.56
N THR A 133 -49.16 -6.72 3.84
CA THR A 133 -49.33 -8.19 3.64
C THR A 133 -47.92 -8.78 3.41
N SER A 134 -47.34 -9.72 4.16
CA SER A 134 -47.72 -11.08 4.64
C SER A 134 -47.51 -12.20 3.62
N ASN A 135 -46.83 -13.26 4.07
CA ASN A 135 -46.41 -14.49 3.38
C ASN A 135 -45.29 -14.28 2.33
N GLN A 136 -44.40 -15.26 2.10
CA GLN A 136 -44.34 -16.64 2.61
C GLN A 136 -42.92 -17.05 3.00
#